data_AF-A0A947HLR5-F1
#
_entry.id   AF-A0A947HLR5-F1
#
_cell.length_a   1.000
_cell.length_b   1.000
_cell.length_c   1.000
_cell.angle_alpha   90.00
_cell.angle_beta   90.00
_cell.angle_gamma   90.00
#
_symmetry.space_group_name_H-M   'P 1'
#
loop_
_entity.id
_entity.type
_entity.pdbx_description
1 polymer ?
#
loop_
_entity_poly.entity_id
_entity_poly.type
_entity_poly.pdbx_seq_one_letter_code
_entity_poly.pdbx_strand_id
1 'polypeptide(L)'
;MTAIIRYIELIRDRVMDWDAYPFSIPAVARLGRLDVDAGVTVLVGENGSGKSTLIEAIAIAAGFNREGGTKDFTSQHRRSESDLHHHLRLTRGARREKTGFFLRAETMFNVSTEAEAYRGYGWEVLRRSVCGHSAVQRRPRRS
;
A
#
# COMPACT_ATOMS: atom_id res chain seq x y z
N MET A 1 3.98 20.47 -15.50
CA MET A 1 3.91 20.03 -14.09
C MET A 1 5.26 19.40 -13.74
N THR A 2 5.94 19.81 -12.68
CA THR A 2 7.22 19.20 -12.28
C THR A 2 6.98 17.88 -11.55
N ALA A 3 7.49 16.77 -12.11
CA ALA A 3 7.38 15.46 -11.49
C ALA A 3 8.17 15.40 -10.16
N ILE A 4 7.57 14.71 -9.18
CA ILE A 4 8.14 14.52 -7.83
C ILE A 4 9.30 13.53 -7.89
N ILE A 5 9.07 12.36 -8.48
CA ILE A 5 10.11 11.39 -8.85
C ILE A 5 10.22 11.47 -10.37
N ARG A 6 11.44 11.64 -10.88
CA ARG A 6 11.71 11.69 -12.32
C ARG A 6 11.95 10.29 -12.87
N TYR A 7 12.86 9.57 -12.21
CA TYR A 7 13.17 8.21 -12.58
C TYR A 7 13.68 7.41 -11.39
N ILE A 8 13.59 6.10 -11.56
CA ILE A 8 14.09 5.08 -10.66
C ILE A 8 15.13 4.29 -11.44
N GLU A 9 16.25 3.96 -10.82
CA GLU A 9 17.27 3.13 -11.45
C GLU A 9 17.83 2.10 -10.47
N LEU A 10 18.25 0.96 -11.01
CA LEU A 10 19.00 -0.03 -10.28
C LEU A 10 20.49 0.34 -10.33
N ILE A 11 21.14 0.44 -9.17
CA ILE A 11 22.59 0.64 -9.08
C ILE A 11 23.27 -0.70 -9.34
N ARG A 12 23.39 -1.06 -10.63
CA ARG A 12 23.87 -2.37 -11.09
C ARG A 12 25.27 -2.72 -10.58
N ASP A 13 26.14 -1.72 -10.38
CA ASP A 13 27.51 -1.90 -9.88
C ASP A 13 27.57 -2.40 -8.43
N ARG A 14 26.48 -2.29 -7.67
CA ARG A 14 26.39 -2.81 -6.30
C ARG A 14 25.90 -4.26 -6.25
N VAL A 15 25.49 -4.83 -7.38
CA VAL A 15 24.98 -6.20 -7.45
C VAL A 15 26.15 -7.16 -7.60
N MET A 16 26.37 -7.99 -6.59
CA MET A 16 27.46 -8.97 -6.58
C MET A 16 27.10 -10.28 -7.28
N ASP A 17 25.82 -10.66 -7.25
CA ASP A 17 25.30 -11.90 -7.83
C ASP A 17 23.92 -11.64 -8.46
N TRP A 18 23.81 -11.89 -9.77
CA TRP A 18 22.57 -11.69 -10.53
C TRP A 18 21.64 -12.91 -10.51
N ASP A 19 22.14 -14.08 -10.11
CA ASP A 19 21.35 -15.31 -9.97
C ASP A 19 20.74 -15.41 -8.56
N ALA A 20 21.28 -14.66 -7.60
CA ALA A 20 20.72 -14.52 -6.26
C ALA A 20 19.45 -13.68 -6.22
N TYR A 21 18.52 -14.06 -5.34
CA TYR A 21 17.38 -13.22 -4.97
C TYR A 21 17.87 -11.94 -4.28
N PRO A 22 17.31 -10.75 -4.57
CA PRO A 22 16.19 -10.46 -5.47
C PRO A 22 16.57 -10.13 -6.92
N PHE A 23 17.85 -10.22 -7.29
CA PHE A 23 18.33 -9.79 -8.61
C PHE A 23 17.97 -10.74 -9.74
N SER A 24 17.75 -12.02 -9.42
CA SER A 24 17.25 -13.03 -10.38
C SER A 24 15.77 -12.87 -10.73
N ILE A 25 15.04 -11.99 -10.06
CA ILE A 25 13.65 -11.69 -10.40
C ILE A 25 13.60 -11.02 -11.80
N PRO A 26 12.77 -11.50 -12.76
CA PRO A 26 12.77 -10.98 -14.13
C PRO A 26 12.54 -9.47 -14.25
N ALA A 27 11.62 -8.90 -13.46
CA ALA A 27 11.37 -7.46 -13.44
C ALA A 27 12.55 -6.65 -12.89
N VAL A 28 13.37 -7.24 -12.01
CA VAL A 28 14.53 -6.59 -11.38
C VAL A 28 15.75 -6.69 -12.28
N ALA A 29 16.06 -7.88 -12.81
CA ALA A 29 17.19 -8.10 -13.71
C ALA A 29 17.15 -7.16 -14.93
N ARG A 30 15.95 -6.92 -15.44
CA ARG A 30 15.67 -6.05 -16.60
C ARG A 30 15.57 -4.57 -16.24
N LEU A 31 15.59 -4.21 -14.96
CA LEU A 31 15.53 -2.82 -14.52
C LEU A 31 16.84 -2.10 -14.86
N GLY A 32 16.78 -1.19 -15.82
CA GLY A 32 17.82 -0.19 -16.06
C GLY A 32 17.44 1.11 -15.40
N ARG A 33 16.80 1.98 -16.18
CA ARG A 33 16.15 3.21 -15.73
C ARG A 33 14.66 3.13 -16.08
N LEU A 34 13.82 3.45 -15.11
CA LEU A 34 12.37 3.57 -15.24
C LEU A 34 12.00 5.04 -15.01
N ASP A 35 11.67 5.75 -16.09
CA ASP A 35 11.14 7.11 -16.01
C ASP A 35 9.68 7.07 -15.50
N VAL A 36 9.39 7.88 -14.49
CA VAL A 36 8.10 7.96 -13.79
C VAL A 36 7.63 9.42 -13.68
N ASP A 37 8.12 10.28 -14.57
CA ASP A 37 7.73 11.69 -14.61
C ASP A 37 6.33 11.92 -15.22
N ALA A 38 5.76 10.87 -15.81
CA ALA A 38 4.36 10.82 -16.22
C ALA A 38 3.42 10.76 -15.00
N GLY A 39 2.26 11.43 -15.08
CA GLY A 39 1.28 11.46 -13.98
C GLY A 39 0.77 10.09 -13.52
N VAL A 40 0.82 9.07 -14.38
CA VAL A 40 0.51 7.67 -14.07
C VAL A 40 1.50 6.76 -14.79
N THR A 41 2.09 5.79 -14.06
CA THR A 41 2.95 4.74 -14.62
C THR A 41 2.33 3.38 -14.31
N VAL A 42 2.21 2.50 -15.32
CA VAL A 42 1.65 1.15 -15.18
C VAL A 42 2.71 0.11 -15.51
N LEU A 43 2.93 -0.83 -14.59
CA LEU A 43 3.82 -1.97 -14.82
C LEU A 43 3.00 -3.18 -15.29
N VAL A 44 3.31 -3.69 -16.49
CA VAL A 44 2.62 -4.83 -17.11
C VAL A 44 3.60 -5.99 -17.31
N GLY A 45 3.13 -7.22 -17.13
CA GLY A 45 3.92 -8.43 -17.31
C GLY A 45 3.26 -9.66 -16.70
N GLU A 46 3.79 -10.85 -16.99
CA GLU A 46 3.26 -12.14 -16.54
C GLU A 46 3.15 -12.25 -15.02
N ASN A 47 2.25 -13.10 -14.54
CA ASN A 47 2.14 -13.37 -13.10
C ASN A 47 3.41 -14.06 -12.60
N GLY A 48 3.93 -13.65 -11.44
CA GLY A 48 5.22 -14.15 -10.94
C GLY A 48 6.48 -13.47 -11.51
N SER A 49 6.35 -12.53 -12.47
CA SER A 49 7.50 -11.76 -12.99
C SER A 49 8.17 -10.81 -11.97
N GLY A 50 7.58 -10.62 -10.79
CA GLY A 50 8.14 -9.81 -9.71
C GLY A 50 7.73 -8.33 -9.69
N LYS A 51 6.67 -7.95 -10.42
CA LYS A 51 6.12 -6.58 -10.42
C LYS A 51 5.81 -6.07 -9.01
N SER A 52 5.17 -6.89 -8.19
CA SER A 52 4.83 -6.53 -6.80
C SER A 52 6.08 -6.28 -5.95
N THR A 53 7.12 -7.10 -6.12
CA THR A 53 8.40 -6.93 -5.44
C THR A 53 9.09 -5.63 -5.84
N LEU A 54 9.06 -5.29 -7.14
CA LEU A 54 9.61 -4.03 -7.62
C LEU A 54 8.85 -2.82 -7.05
N ILE A 55 7.52 -2.86 -7.07
CA ILE A 55 6.65 -1.80 -6.52
C ILE A 55 6.92 -1.61 -5.02
N GLU A 56 7.03 -2.70 -4.26
CA GLU A 56 7.33 -2.67 -2.83
C GLU A 56 8.71 -2.05 -2.56
N ALA A 57 9.75 -2.47 -3.30
CA ALA A 57 11.08 -1.90 -3.16
C ALA A 57 11.13 -0.39 -3.50
N ILE A 58 10.38 0.04 -4.52
CA ILE A 58 10.24 1.47 -4.87
C ILE A 58 9.55 2.24 -3.74
N ALA A 59 8.47 1.68 -3.17
CA ALA A 59 7.74 2.33 -2.08
C ALA A 59 8.62 2.53 -0.84
N ILE A 60 9.38 1.49 -0.46
CA ILE A 60 10.34 1.56 0.66
C ILE A 60 11.43 2.58 0.37
N ALA A 61 12.04 2.55 -0.81
CA ALA A 61 13.09 3.50 -1.19
C ALA A 61 12.56 4.96 -1.31
N ALA A 62 11.26 5.14 -1.54
CA ALA A 62 10.59 6.43 -1.50
C ALA A 62 10.27 6.92 -0.07
N GLY A 63 10.43 6.06 0.93
CA GLY A 63 10.18 6.35 2.35
C GLY A 63 8.72 6.12 2.77
N PHE A 64 7.97 5.28 2.06
CA PHE A 64 6.61 4.87 2.47
C PHE A 64 6.66 3.62 3.35
N ASN A 65 5.65 3.48 4.22
CA ASN A 65 5.46 2.24 4.98
C ASN A 65 4.99 1.10 4.06
N ARG A 66 5.42 -0.12 4.36
CA ARG A 66 5.16 -1.33 3.57
C ARG A 66 3.71 -1.82 3.61
N GLU A 67 3.04 -1.62 4.74
CA GLU A 67 1.61 -1.95 4.90
C GLU A 67 0.72 -0.99 4.09
N GLY A 68 1.32 0.09 3.57
CA GLY A 68 0.60 1.21 3.00
C GLY A 68 0.34 2.29 4.04
N GLY A 69 -0.05 3.47 3.57
CA GLY A 69 -0.22 4.66 4.41
C GLY A 69 0.68 5.83 4.04
N THR A 70 0.62 6.88 4.87
CA THR A 70 1.49 8.06 4.77
C THR A 70 2.89 7.78 5.34
N LYS A 71 3.86 8.65 5.05
CA LYS A 71 5.28 8.51 5.42
C LYS A 71 5.55 8.49 6.94
N ASP A 72 4.56 8.82 7.77
CA ASP A 72 4.72 9.04 9.21
C ASP A 72 4.56 7.76 10.06
N PHE A 73 4.22 6.62 9.47
CA PHE A 73 4.05 5.36 10.18
C PHE A 73 5.23 4.42 9.92
N THR A 74 6.00 4.08 10.96
CA THR A 74 7.08 3.09 10.86
C THR A 74 6.64 1.79 11.54
N SER A 75 6.13 0.83 10.78
CA SER A 75 5.81 -0.52 11.30
C SER A 75 7.07 -1.39 11.24
N GLN A 76 7.65 -1.74 12.39
CA GLN A 76 8.81 -2.64 12.49
C GLN A 76 8.40 -4.11 12.50
N HIS A 77 7.78 -4.69 11.46
CA HIS A 77 7.46 -6.13 11.48
C HIS A 77 7.73 -6.86 10.14
N ARG A 78 8.67 -7.82 10.23
CA ARG A 78 8.93 -9.06 9.44
C ARG A 78 10.12 -9.10 8.47
N ARG A 79 10.94 -10.13 8.72
CA ARG A 79 12.21 -10.55 8.09
C ARG A 79 12.09 -11.16 6.68
N SER A 80 11.07 -10.81 5.91
CA SER A 80 10.81 -11.40 4.57
C SER A 80 10.94 -10.37 3.45
N GLU A 81 11.79 -9.38 3.66
CA GLU A 81 11.98 -8.29 2.71
C GLU A 81 13.16 -8.56 1.81
N SER A 82 13.06 -8.12 0.57
CA SER A 82 14.19 -8.14 -0.35
C SER A 82 15.05 -6.88 -0.14
N ASP A 83 16.37 -7.06 -0.08
CA ASP A 83 17.36 -5.98 0.01
C ASP A 83 17.44 -5.09 -1.25
N LEU A 84 16.55 -5.30 -2.22
CA LEU A 84 16.47 -4.54 -3.46
C LEU A 84 16.37 -3.03 -3.24
N HIS A 85 15.66 -2.58 -2.22
CA HIS A 85 15.46 -1.14 -1.98
C HIS A 85 16.77 -0.40 -1.68
N HIS A 86 17.79 -1.07 -1.12
CA HIS A 86 19.14 -0.50 -0.93
C HIS A 86 19.91 -0.31 -2.25
N HIS A 87 19.46 -0.99 -3.31
CA HIS A 87 20.07 -0.97 -4.63
C HIS A 87 19.31 -0.05 -5.60
N LEU A 88 18.22 0.59 -5.17
CA LEU A 88 17.47 1.54 -5.99
C LEU A 88 17.89 2.97 -5.70
N ARG A 89 18.15 3.75 -6.76
CA ARG A 89 18.29 5.21 -6.68
C ARG A 89 17.04 5.86 -7.23
N LEU A 90 16.40 6.71 -6.40
CA LEU A 90 15.24 7.51 -6.77
C LEU A 90 15.68 8.95 -6.99
N THR A 91 15.65 9.40 -8.24
CA THR A 91 15.96 10.79 -8.58
C THR A 91 14.70 11.62 -8.51
N ARG A 92 14.69 12.60 -7.61
CA ARG A 92 13.55 13.50 -7.37
C ARG A 92 13.71 14.80 -8.17
N GLY A 93 12.58 15.42 -8.52
CA GLY A 93 12.55 16.75 -9.11
C GLY A 93 12.83 17.86 -8.09
N ALA A 94 12.87 19.12 -8.55
CA ALA A 94 13.14 20.28 -7.70
C ALA A 94 12.09 20.51 -6.60
N ARG A 95 10.89 19.92 -6.74
CA ARG A 95 9.80 20.03 -5.77
C ARG A 95 9.80 18.82 -4.86
N ARG A 96 9.96 19.05 -3.56
CA ARG A 96 9.79 18.02 -2.54
C ARG A 96 8.30 17.76 -2.30
N GLU A 97 7.93 16.49 -2.30
CA GLU A 97 6.59 16.05 -1.94
C GLU A 97 6.30 16.32 -0.47
N LYS A 98 5.18 17.01 -0.19
CA LYS A 98 4.69 17.25 1.16
C LYS A 98 3.90 16.04 1.70
N THR A 99 3.28 15.28 0.81
CA THR A 99 2.41 14.13 1.12
C THR A 99 2.52 13.09 0.00
N GLY A 100 2.28 11.82 0.33
CA GLY A 100 2.22 10.71 -0.61
C GLY A 100 1.66 9.46 0.07
N PHE A 101 1.25 8.47 -0.72
CA PHE A 101 0.60 7.27 -0.20
C PHE A 101 1.02 6.04 -1.02
N PHE A 102 1.26 4.91 -0.36
CA PHE A 102 1.46 3.61 -0.99
C PHE A 102 0.23 2.71 -0.77
N LEU A 103 -0.46 2.31 -1.84
CA LEU A 103 -1.62 1.41 -1.77
C LEU A 103 -1.18 -0.03 -2.07
N ARG A 104 -1.51 -0.94 -1.16
CA ARG A 104 -1.34 -2.38 -1.36
C ARG A 104 -2.73 -3.03 -1.39
N ALA A 105 -3.05 -3.73 -2.47
CA ALA A 105 -4.39 -4.31 -2.67
C ALA A 105 -4.74 -5.35 -1.58
N GLU A 106 -3.77 -6.10 -1.07
CA GLU A 106 -4.02 -7.07 0.01
C GLU A 106 -4.26 -6.40 1.37
N THR A 107 -3.72 -5.20 1.60
CA THR A 107 -3.96 -4.42 2.82
C THR A 107 -5.18 -3.51 2.70
N MET A 108 -5.63 -3.21 1.48
CA MET A 108 -6.82 -2.40 1.22
C MET A 108 -8.08 -2.99 1.89
N PHE A 109 -8.15 -4.32 2.01
CA PHE A 109 -9.22 -5.00 2.74
C PHE A 109 -9.27 -4.62 4.23
N ASN A 110 -8.13 -4.48 4.91
CA ASN A 110 -8.11 -4.11 6.33
C ASN A 110 -8.65 -2.69 6.55
N VAL A 111 -8.27 -1.74 5.69
CA VAL A 111 -8.75 -0.35 5.79
C VAL A 111 -10.25 -0.25 5.51
N SER A 112 -10.77 -1.03 4.56
CA SER A 112 -12.23 -1.11 4.34
C SER A 112 -12.94 -1.75 5.53
N THR A 113 -12.41 -2.84 6.10
CA THR A 113 -13.02 -3.47 7.28
C THR A 113 -13.00 -2.56 8.50
N GLU A 114 -11.93 -1.77 8.69
CA GLU A 114 -11.85 -0.79 9.77
C GLU A 114 -12.80 0.40 9.53
N ALA A 115 -12.89 0.92 8.31
CA ALA A 115 -13.86 1.95 7.93
C ALA A 115 -15.33 1.47 8.05
N GLU A 116 -15.59 0.19 7.74
CA GLU A 116 -16.86 -0.48 7.95
C GLU A 116 -17.16 -0.70 9.44
N ALA A 117 -16.16 -1.05 10.26
CA ALA A 117 -16.29 -1.15 11.70
C ALA A 117 -16.63 0.20 12.34
N TYR A 118 -15.97 1.29 11.91
CA TYR A 118 -16.32 2.66 12.33
C TYR A 118 -17.73 3.07 11.87
N ARG A 119 -18.20 2.63 10.69
CA ARG A 119 -19.60 2.80 10.27
C ARG A 119 -20.58 1.89 11.02
N GLY A 120 -20.11 0.79 11.60
CA GLY A 120 -20.90 -0.17 12.38
C GLY A 120 -21.31 0.34 13.76
N TYR A 121 -20.47 1.14 14.42
CA TYR A 121 -20.78 1.74 15.73
C TYR A 121 -21.91 2.80 15.69
N GLY A 122 -22.29 3.29 14.52
CA GLY A 122 -23.41 4.22 14.36
C GLY A 122 -24.80 3.57 14.34
N TRP A 123 -24.91 2.26 14.05
CA TRP A 123 -26.21 1.62 13.82
C TRP A 123 -26.89 1.06 15.08
N GLU A 124 -26.14 0.78 16.14
CA GLU A 124 -26.74 0.37 17.43
C GLU A 124 -27.24 1.56 18.27
N VAL A 125 -26.57 2.70 18.18
CA VAL A 125 -26.98 3.93 18.87
C VAL A 125 -28.25 4.52 18.24
N LEU A 126 -28.43 4.43 16.92
CA LEU A 126 -29.65 4.87 16.23
C LEU A 126 -30.86 3.94 16.44
N ARG A 127 -30.64 2.63 16.68
CA ARG A 127 -31.74 1.69 16.99
C ARG A 127 -32.43 2.02 18.31
N ARG A 128 -31.72 2.64 19.26
CA ARG A 128 -32.26 3.06 20.56
C ARG A 128 -33.04 4.38 20.52
N SER A 129 -32.81 5.22 19.51
CA SER A 129 -33.48 6.53 19.39
C SER A 129 -34.65 6.59 18.39
N VAL A 130 -34.83 5.58 17.52
CA VAL A 130 -35.90 5.59 16.48
C VAL A 130 -37.13 4.74 16.84
N CYS A 131 -37.07 3.84 17.82
CA CYS A 131 -38.27 3.17 18.31
C CYS A 131 -38.86 3.89 19.53
N GLY A 132 -39.49 5.04 19.26
CA GLY A 132 -40.47 5.64 20.16
C GLY A 132 -41.68 4.72 20.32
N HIS A 133 -42.16 4.63 21.57
CA HIS A 133 -43.42 4.09 22.05
C HIS A 133 -44.47 3.66 21.00
N SER A 134 -44.83 2.39 21.02
CA SER A 134 -46.22 1.97 20.78
C SER A 134 -46.55 0.78 21.67
N ALA A 135 -47.33 1.07 22.70
CA ALA A 135 -47.96 0.08 23.55
C ALA A 135 -48.92 -0.78 22.72
N VAL A 136 -48.70 -2.09 22.72
CA VAL A 136 -49.75 -3.07 22.38
C VAL A 136 -49.85 -4.02 23.56
N GLN A 137 -50.91 -3.80 24.32
CA GLN A 137 -51.33 -4.59 25.46
C GLN A 137 -51.79 -5.98 24.97
N ARG A 138 -51.07 -7.04 25.33
CA ARG A 138 -51.59 -8.41 25.26
C ARG A 138 -51.78 -8.94 26.68
N ARG A 139 -53.05 -9.08 27.07
CA ARG A 139 -53.48 -9.70 28.34
C ARG A 139 -52.95 -11.13 28.45
N PRO A 140 -52.61 -11.62 29.65
CA PRO A 140 -52.35 -13.03 29.86
C PRO A 140 -53.69 -13.81 29.82
N ARG A 141 -53.76 -14.84 28.97
CA ARG A 141 -54.76 -15.90 29.12
C ARG A 141 -54.32 -16.79 30.29
N ARG A 142 -55.19 -16.88 31.29
CA ARG A 142 -55.11 -17.86 32.38
C ARG A 142 -55.14 -19.29 31.82
N SER A 143 -54.37 -20.15 32.45
CA SER A 143 -54.74 -21.53 32.76
C SER A 143 -54.54 -21.71 34.25
#